data_AF-A0A0G4PFI9-F1
#
_entry.id   AF-A0A0G4PFI9-F1
#
_cell.length_a   1.000
_cell.length_b   1.000
_cell.length_c   1.000
_cell.angle_alpha   90.00
_cell.angle_beta   90.00
_cell.angle_gamma   90.00
#
_symmetry.space_group_name_H-M   'P 1'
#
loop_
_entity.id
_entity.type
_entity.pdbx_description
1 polymer ?
#
loop_
_entity_poly.entity_id
_entity_poly.type
_entity_poly.pdbx_seq_one_letter_code
_entity_poly.pdbx_strand_id
1 'polypeptide(L)'
;MLPPERPYKYIPYTEKPIGRFGTWRLAQKIRRYLHYRDGLTHHVYKWAQRVITTEIQLCATAQREVFLKEEIGKLDMSSTEYDQKQLHKWAKELELLGKKFWRLERMLYGAESRGEKGPAKDAYLSLRQKPGWHLKSKWLREDCAKRGGCCGRQCKCCENPPDSYRIKGWGHCTIECACCYRRRGFKLEDEKDQKLFQPKFDVSSLPMTEYSVSIFRAYIWALE
;
A
#
# COMPACT_ATOMS: atom_id res chain seq x y z
N MET A 1 21.96 -49.64 -41.76
CA MET A 1 21.47 -49.68 -40.37
C MET A 1 21.29 -48.23 -39.92
N LEU A 2 20.04 -47.78 -39.85
CA LEU A 2 19.65 -46.43 -39.42
C LEU A 2 19.34 -46.45 -37.91
N PRO A 3 19.62 -45.38 -37.16
CA PRO A 3 19.38 -45.34 -35.72
C PRO A 3 17.88 -45.30 -35.41
N PRO A 4 17.45 -45.80 -34.24
CA PRO A 4 16.04 -45.86 -33.89
C PRO A 4 15.49 -44.45 -33.62
N GLU A 5 14.37 -44.12 -34.29
CA GLU A 5 13.62 -42.90 -34.05
C GLU A 5 13.14 -42.84 -32.60
N ARG A 6 13.52 -41.78 -31.88
CA ARG A 6 12.93 -41.49 -30.57
C ARG A 6 11.50 -40.97 -30.81
N PRO A 7 10.47 -41.52 -30.16
CA PRO A 7 9.13 -40.98 -30.30
C PRO A 7 9.12 -39.58 -29.70
N TYR A 8 8.83 -38.57 -30.53
CA TYR A 8 8.49 -37.24 -30.07
C TYR A 8 7.29 -37.35 -29.13
N LYS A 9 7.53 -37.20 -27.82
CA LYS A 9 6.45 -37.00 -26.85
C LYS A 9 5.76 -35.69 -27.23
N TYR A 10 4.59 -35.81 -27.85
CA TYR A 10 3.63 -34.73 -27.93
C TYR A 10 3.25 -34.37 -26.50
N ILE A 11 3.86 -33.30 -25.97
CA ILE A 11 3.40 -32.67 -24.75
C ILE A 11 2.21 -31.82 -25.21
N PRO A 12 0.96 -32.19 -24.93
CA PRO A 12 -0.13 -31.29 -25.22
C PRO A 12 0.15 -30.04 -24.38
N TYR A 13 0.31 -28.90 -25.05
CA TYR A 13 0.22 -27.61 -24.40
C TYR A 13 -1.24 -27.48 -23.95
N THR A 14 -1.57 -28.14 -22.84
CA THR A 14 -2.82 -27.89 -22.14
C THR A 14 -2.65 -26.49 -21.60
N GLU A 15 -3.17 -25.50 -22.33
CA GLU A 15 -3.44 -24.18 -21.78
C GLU A 15 -4.19 -24.43 -20.47
N LYS A 16 -3.49 -24.22 -19.34
CA LYS A 16 -4.15 -24.31 -18.05
C LYS A 16 -5.30 -23.31 -18.13
N PRO A 17 -6.55 -23.72 -17.84
CA PRO A 17 -7.65 -22.79 -17.84
C PRO A 17 -7.24 -21.63 -16.94
N ILE A 18 -7.08 -20.43 -17.52
CA ILE A 18 -8.10 -19.40 -17.39
C ILE A 18 -8.62 -19.18 -15.96
N GLY A 19 -7.90 -19.55 -14.92
CA GLY A 19 -8.40 -19.47 -13.55
C GLY A 19 -8.82 -18.04 -13.26
N ARG A 20 -9.71 -17.83 -12.28
CA ARG A 20 -10.23 -16.51 -11.88
C ARG A 20 -9.14 -15.44 -11.68
N PHE A 21 -7.89 -15.85 -11.44
CA PHE A 21 -6.71 -14.99 -11.35
C PHE A 21 -6.08 -14.62 -12.71
N GLY A 22 -6.06 -15.52 -13.69
CA GLY A 22 -5.49 -15.23 -15.01
C GLY A 22 -6.38 -14.30 -15.83
N THR A 23 -7.71 -14.41 -15.70
CA THR A 23 -8.66 -13.47 -16.35
C THR A 23 -8.52 -12.06 -15.78
N TRP A 24 -8.34 -11.93 -14.46
CA TRP A 24 -8.08 -10.65 -13.81
C TRP A 24 -6.76 -10.02 -14.27
N ARG A 25 -5.66 -10.80 -14.34
CA ARG A 25 -4.36 -10.27 -14.82
C ARG A 25 -4.42 -9.84 -16.27
N LEU A 26 -5.11 -10.59 -17.13
CA LEU A 26 -5.34 -10.19 -18.52
C LEU A 26 -6.14 -8.88 -18.59
N ALA A 27 -7.22 -8.77 -17.80
CA ALA A 27 -8.00 -7.53 -17.72
C ALA A 27 -7.15 -6.33 -17.26
N GLN A 28 -6.28 -6.50 -16.26
CA GLN A 28 -5.35 -5.44 -15.83
C GLN A 28 -4.36 -5.04 -16.94
N LYS A 29 -3.84 -6.00 -17.72
CA LYS A 29 -2.97 -5.71 -18.87
C LYS A 29 -3.71 -4.90 -19.93
N ILE A 30 -4.94 -5.26 -20.25
CA ILE A 30 -5.79 -4.53 -21.21
C ILE A 30 -6.06 -3.11 -20.70
N ARG A 31 -6.48 -2.95 -19.44
CA ARG A 31 -6.72 -1.61 -18.86
C ARG A 31 -5.47 -0.73 -18.90
N ARG A 32 -4.30 -1.29 -18.59
CA ARG A 32 -3.01 -0.58 -18.70
C ARG A 32 -2.72 -0.15 -20.14
N TYR A 33 -2.93 -1.04 -21.10
CA TYR A 33 -2.74 -0.73 -22.52
C TYR A 33 -3.66 0.41 -22.98
N LEU A 34 -4.96 0.32 -22.69
CA LEU A 34 -5.93 1.36 -23.03
C LEU A 34 -5.56 2.72 -22.40
N HIS A 35 -5.15 2.72 -21.13
CA HIS A 35 -4.72 3.95 -20.46
C HIS A 35 -3.58 4.67 -21.17
N TYR A 36 -2.58 3.93 -21.68
CA TYR A 36 -1.44 4.55 -22.36
C TYR A 36 -1.71 4.82 -23.85
N ARG A 37 -2.61 4.05 -24.49
CA ARG A 37 -3.04 4.29 -25.87
C ARG A 37 -3.84 5.59 -25.99
N ASP A 38 -4.77 5.83 -25.07
CA ASP A 38 -5.68 6.97 -25.12
C ASP A 38 -5.05 8.28 -24.61
N GLY A 39 -3.77 8.23 -24.23
CA GLY A 39 -2.97 9.39 -23.81
C GLY A 39 -3.01 9.69 -22.31
N LEU A 40 -2.01 10.46 -21.87
CA LEU A 40 -1.84 10.84 -20.47
C LEU A 40 -2.77 12.00 -20.09
N THR A 41 -3.89 11.71 -19.43
CA THR A 41 -4.82 12.76 -19.00
C THR A 41 -4.50 13.28 -17.60
N HIS A 42 -4.29 14.60 -17.50
CA HIS A 42 -3.99 15.27 -16.23
C HIS A 42 -5.05 15.03 -15.14
N HIS A 43 -6.32 14.85 -15.52
CA HIS A 43 -7.39 14.54 -14.57
C HIS A 43 -7.24 13.14 -13.93
N VAL A 44 -6.79 12.13 -14.69
CA VAL A 44 -6.53 10.78 -14.15
C VAL A 44 -5.40 10.84 -13.14
N TYR A 45 -4.33 11.58 -13.44
CA TYR A 45 -3.20 11.70 -12.51
C TYR A 45 -3.53 12.48 -11.24
N LYS A 46 -4.32 13.56 -11.34
CA LYS A 46 -4.84 14.25 -10.15
C LYS A 46 -5.73 13.35 -9.30
N TRP A 47 -6.59 12.56 -9.93
CA TRP A 47 -7.40 11.56 -9.25
C TRP A 47 -6.52 10.49 -8.57
N ALA A 48 -5.54 9.93 -9.29
CA ALA A 48 -4.62 8.93 -8.79
C ALA A 48 -3.79 9.45 -7.61
N GLN A 49 -3.29 10.68 -7.71
CA GLN A 49 -2.60 11.38 -6.63
C GLN A 49 -3.45 11.38 -5.36
N ARG A 50 -4.73 11.75 -5.49
CA ARG A 50 -5.66 11.85 -4.37
C ARG A 50 -5.94 10.50 -3.73
N VAL A 51 -6.31 9.47 -4.51
CA VAL A 51 -6.66 8.15 -3.95
C VAL A 51 -5.44 7.49 -3.29
N ILE A 52 -4.28 7.49 -3.95
CA ILE A 52 -3.06 6.85 -3.43
C ILE A 52 -2.55 7.57 -2.17
N THR A 53 -2.51 8.91 -2.19
CA THR A 53 -2.10 9.67 -0.99
C THR A 53 -3.06 9.43 0.18
N THR A 54 -4.37 9.35 -0.09
CA THR A 54 -5.36 9.10 0.95
C THR A 54 -5.21 7.70 1.55
N GLU A 55 -4.96 6.66 0.73
CA GLU A 55 -4.67 5.31 1.21
C GLU A 55 -3.38 5.23 2.04
N ILE A 56 -2.30 5.89 1.59
CA ILE A 56 -1.04 5.98 2.36
C ILE A 56 -1.28 6.66 3.72
N GLN A 57 -2.10 7.72 3.76
CA GLN A 57 -2.44 8.40 5.01
C GLN A 57 -3.34 7.57 5.93
N LEU A 58 -4.28 6.79 5.38
CA LEU A 58 -5.06 5.81 6.16
C LEU A 58 -4.13 4.79 6.80
N CYS A 59 -3.15 4.31 6.04
CA CYS A 59 -2.16 3.36 6.52
C CYS A 59 -1.27 3.94 7.63
N ALA A 60 -0.77 5.15 7.45
CA ALA A 60 0.00 5.86 8.47
C ALA A 60 -0.82 6.08 9.75
N THR A 61 -2.08 6.49 9.60
CA THR A 61 -2.98 6.74 10.74
C THR A 61 -3.23 5.44 11.53
N ALA A 62 -3.56 4.34 10.85
CA ALA A 62 -3.77 3.05 11.50
C ALA A 62 -2.48 2.52 12.17
N GLN A 63 -1.32 2.66 11.52
CA GLN A 63 -0.04 2.24 12.09
C GLN A 63 0.32 3.04 13.35
N ARG A 64 0.02 4.35 13.37
CA ARG A 64 0.20 5.20 14.55
C ARG A 64 -0.76 4.84 15.67
N GLU A 65 -2.02 4.54 15.37
CA GLU A 65 -2.97 4.04 16.38
C GLU A 65 -2.46 2.75 17.03
N VAL A 66 -1.95 1.81 16.22
CA VAL A 66 -1.35 0.56 16.74
C VAL A 66 -0.14 0.87 17.62
N PHE A 67 0.77 1.75 17.17
CA PHE A 67 1.90 2.19 17.98
C PHE A 67 1.46 2.67 19.36
N LEU A 68 0.50 3.59 19.42
CA LEU A 68 0.07 4.19 20.68
C LEU A 68 -0.62 3.18 21.59
N LYS A 69 -1.46 2.30 21.03
CA LYS A 69 -2.10 1.22 21.79
C LYS A 69 -1.06 0.27 22.39
N GLU A 70 -0.02 -0.07 21.63
CA GLU A 70 1.10 -0.90 22.13
C GLU A 70 1.89 -0.19 23.24
N GLU A 71 2.20 1.10 23.10
CA GLU A 71 2.93 1.83 24.14
C GLU A 71 2.10 2.05 25.41
N ILE A 72 0.81 2.36 25.29
CA ILE A 72 -0.11 2.45 26.45
C ILE A 72 -0.17 1.09 27.17
N GLY A 73 -0.26 -0.01 26.42
CA GLY A 73 -0.35 -1.36 27.00
C GLY A 73 0.91 -1.83 27.73
N LYS A 74 2.05 -1.13 27.60
CA LYS A 74 3.28 -1.43 28.36
C LYS A 74 3.36 -0.71 29.70
N LEU A 75 2.53 0.30 29.94
CA LEU A 75 2.57 1.06 31.18
C LEU A 75 1.80 0.32 32.27
N ASP A 76 2.42 0.15 33.44
CA ASP A 76 1.85 -0.53 34.60
C ASP A 76 0.94 0.41 35.42
N MET A 77 0.06 -0.17 36.24
CA MET A 77 -0.88 0.52 37.12
C MET A 77 -0.20 1.39 38.21
N SER A 78 1.08 1.18 38.50
CA SER A 78 1.89 2.00 39.41
C SER A 78 2.60 3.17 38.70
N SER A 79 1.99 3.72 37.65
CA SER A 79 2.56 4.73 36.76
C SER A 79 2.95 6.02 37.49
N THR A 80 4.12 6.57 37.18
CA THR A 80 4.62 7.85 37.72
C THR A 80 3.77 9.04 37.23
N GLU A 81 3.92 10.22 37.83
CA GLU A 81 3.26 11.45 37.33
C GLU A 81 3.65 11.76 35.86
N TYR A 82 4.88 11.43 35.47
CA TYR A 82 5.34 11.53 34.08
C TYR A 82 4.55 10.59 33.16
N ASP A 83 4.40 9.33 33.56
CA ASP A 83 3.64 8.32 32.81
C ASP A 83 2.17 8.74 32.67
N GLN A 84 1.57 9.32 33.70
CA GLN A 84 0.19 9.83 33.65
C GLN A 84 0.04 10.97 32.63
N LYS A 85 0.98 11.93 32.60
CA LYS A 85 0.99 13.01 31.59
C LYS A 85 1.15 12.46 30.17
N GLN A 86 2.03 11.46 30.01
CA GLN A 86 2.27 10.83 28.71
C GLN A 86 1.07 9.99 28.24
N LEU A 87 0.41 9.27 29.14
CA LEU A 87 -0.85 8.56 28.89
C LEU A 87 -1.94 9.50 28.44
N HIS A 88 -2.12 10.63 29.13
CA HIS A 88 -3.10 11.64 28.72
C HIS A 88 -2.83 12.18 27.31
N LYS A 89 -1.55 12.43 26.99
CA LYS A 89 -1.13 12.87 25.65
C LYS A 89 -1.45 11.82 24.58
N TRP A 90 -1.13 10.55 24.84
CA TRP A 90 -1.41 9.46 23.90
C TRP A 90 -2.91 9.19 23.73
N ALA A 91 -3.70 9.27 24.81
CA ALA A 91 -5.16 9.14 24.75
C ALA A 91 -5.77 10.25 23.86
N LYS A 92 -5.33 11.48 24.03
CA LYS A 92 -5.74 12.61 23.17
C LYS A 92 -5.32 12.41 21.72
N GLU A 93 -4.11 11.91 21.49
CA GLU A 93 -3.62 11.61 20.14
C GLU A 93 -4.46 10.51 19.46
N LEU A 94 -4.82 9.44 20.19
CA LEU A 94 -5.72 8.39 19.70
C LEU A 94 -7.09 8.93 19.29
N GLU A 95 -7.69 9.84 20.06
CA GLU A 95 -8.96 10.48 19.70
C GLU A 95 -8.84 11.27 18.37
N LEU A 96 -7.75 12.02 18.22
CA LEU A 96 -7.46 12.79 17.00
C LEU A 96 -7.22 11.88 15.79
N LEU A 97 -6.50 10.77 15.97
CA LEU A 97 -6.28 9.76 14.94
C LEU A 97 -7.59 9.10 14.52
N GLY A 98 -8.49 8.83 15.46
CA GLY A 98 -9.82 8.32 15.16
C GLY A 98 -10.64 9.26 14.27
N LYS A 99 -10.65 10.56 14.60
CA LYS A 99 -11.29 11.60 13.76
C LYS A 99 -10.61 11.73 12.39
N LYS A 100 -9.27 11.64 12.34
CA LYS A 100 -8.50 11.68 11.09
C LYS A 100 -8.82 10.49 10.20
N PHE A 101 -8.81 9.27 10.74
CA PHE A 101 -9.17 8.05 10.03
C PHE A 101 -10.56 8.16 9.44
N TRP A 102 -11.54 8.59 10.26
CA TRP A 102 -12.90 8.87 9.82
C TRP A 102 -12.89 9.81 8.61
N ARG A 103 -12.24 10.97 8.68
CA ARG A 103 -12.19 11.93 7.54
C ARG A 103 -11.59 11.30 6.29
N LEU A 104 -10.48 10.59 6.42
CA LEU A 104 -9.77 9.96 5.31
C LEU A 104 -10.62 8.90 4.60
N GLU A 105 -11.41 8.09 5.32
CA GLU A 105 -12.29 7.10 4.70
C GLU A 105 -13.36 7.75 3.80
N ARG A 106 -13.92 8.89 4.23
CA ARG A 106 -14.88 9.68 3.43
C ARG A 106 -14.20 10.34 2.25
N MET A 107 -12.99 10.86 2.43
CA MET A 107 -12.21 11.44 1.33
C MET A 107 -11.91 10.39 0.26
N LEU A 108 -11.55 9.17 0.69
CA LEU A 108 -11.30 8.04 -0.21
C LEU A 108 -12.58 7.65 -0.93
N TYR A 109 -13.68 7.41 -0.20
CA TYR A 109 -14.98 7.10 -0.79
C TYR A 109 -15.42 8.16 -1.80
N GLY A 110 -15.24 9.44 -1.47
CA GLY A 110 -15.54 10.54 -2.38
C GLY A 110 -14.68 10.54 -3.64
N ALA A 111 -13.39 10.23 -3.53
CA ALA A 111 -12.48 10.13 -4.66
C ALA A 111 -12.73 8.87 -5.53
N GLU A 112 -13.20 7.79 -4.92
CA GLU A 112 -13.60 6.56 -5.62
C GLU A 112 -14.93 6.73 -6.34
N SER A 113 -15.89 7.42 -5.71
CA SER A 113 -17.23 7.61 -6.27
C SER A 113 -17.27 8.69 -7.36
N ARG A 114 -16.44 9.73 -7.23
CA ARG A 114 -16.38 10.86 -8.17
C ARG A 114 -15.30 10.65 -9.23
N GLY A 115 -15.39 11.39 -10.33
CA GLY A 115 -14.41 11.36 -11.42
C GLY A 115 -14.82 10.42 -12.55
N GLU A 116 -14.27 10.72 -13.73
CA GLU A 116 -14.55 10.03 -14.97
C GLU A 116 -14.20 8.54 -14.87
N LYS A 117 -15.06 7.70 -15.44
CA LYS A 117 -14.75 6.28 -15.58
C LYS A 117 -13.59 6.15 -16.55
N GLY A 118 -12.68 5.25 -16.28
CA GLY A 118 -11.54 5.04 -17.15
C GLY A 118 -10.67 3.88 -16.70
N PRO A 119 -9.75 3.42 -17.56
CA PRO A 119 -9.03 2.18 -17.33
C PRO A 119 -8.22 2.16 -16.02
N ALA A 120 -7.63 3.28 -15.62
CA ALA A 120 -6.89 3.41 -14.36
C ALA A 120 -7.80 3.29 -13.13
N LYS A 121 -8.97 3.94 -13.16
CA LYS A 121 -9.95 3.87 -12.07
C LYS A 121 -10.53 2.46 -11.94
N ASP A 122 -10.88 1.83 -13.06
CA ASP A 122 -11.39 0.46 -13.07
C ASP A 122 -10.35 -0.53 -12.57
N ALA A 123 -9.08 -0.34 -12.93
CA ALA A 123 -7.98 -1.16 -12.46
C ALA A 123 -7.75 -1.00 -10.95
N TYR A 124 -7.75 0.24 -10.46
CA TYR A 124 -7.65 0.56 -9.04
C TYR A 124 -8.76 -0.13 -8.24
N LEU A 125 -10.03 0.06 -8.63
CA LEU A 125 -11.18 -0.48 -7.91
C LEU A 125 -11.19 -2.02 -7.95
N SER A 126 -10.87 -2.60 -9.11
CA SER A 126 -10.78 -4.05 -9.28
C SER A 126 -9.67 -4.68 -8.42
N LEU A 127 -8.56 -3.97 -8.20
CA LEU A 127 -7.49 -4.41 -7.33
C LEU A 127 -7.92 -4.41 -5.85
N ARG A 128 -8.63 -3.38 -5.36
CA ARG A 128 -9.05 -3.28 -3.94
C ARG A 128 -10.09 -4.33 -3.54
N GLN A 129 -10.80 -4.91 -4.50
CA GLN A 129 -11.68 -6.06 -4.26
C GLN A 129 -10.93 -7.37 -3.97
N LYS A 130 -9.60 -7.41 -4.18
CA LYS A 130 -8.79 -8.60 -3.91
C LYS A 130 -8.31 -8.58 -2.45
N PRO A 131 -8.49 -9.68 -1.68
CA PRO A 131 -7.89 -9.81 -0.36
C PRO A 131 -6.37 -9.63 -0.42
N GLY A 132 -5.84 -8.84 0.51
CA GLY A 132 -4.42 -8.47 0.55
C GLY A 132 -3.95 -7.74 -0.70
N TRP A 133 -4.77 -6.85 -1.26
CA TRP A 133 -4.47 -6.11 -2.49
C TRP A 133 -3.09 -5.43 -2.44
N HIS A 134 -2.71 -4.89 -1.27
CA HIS A 134 -1.45 -4.19 -1.05
C HIS A 134 -0.24 -5.10 -1.25
N LEU A 135 -0.40 -6.41 -1.04
CA LEU A 135 0.65 -7.42 -1.22
C LEU A 135 0.75 -7.97 -2.65
N LYS A 136 -0.15 -7.57 -3.57
CA LYS A 136 -0.21 -8.13 -4.93
C LYS A 136 0.89 -7.61 -5.85
N SER A 137 1.36 -6.38 -5.63
CA SER A 137 2.50 -5.85 -6.38
C SER A 137 3.81 -6.29 -5.74
N LYS A 138 4.68 -6.91 -6.54
CA LYS A 138 6.05 -7.22 -6.12
C LYS A 138 6.83 -5.93 -5.87
N TRP A 139 6.61 -4.91 -6.71
CA TRP A 139 7.28 -3.62 -6.57
C TRP A 139 6.99 -2.97 -5.21
N LEU A 140 5.74 -2.95 -4.73
CA LEU A 140 5.41 -2.38 -3.40
C LEU A 140 6.10 -3.13 -2.25
N ARG A 141 6.20 -4.47 -2.37
CA ARG A 141 6.90 -5.29 -1.38
C ARG A 141 8.41 -5.00 -1.38
N GLU A 142 9.00 -4.89 -2.56
CA GLU A 142 10.41 -4.57 -2.73
C GLU A 142 10.73 -3.15 -2.26
N ASP A 143 9.90 -2.17 -2.60
CA ASP A 143 10.02 -0.80 -2.12
C ASP A 143 9.96 -0.74 -0.58
N CYS A 144 8.98 -1.41 0.02
CA CYS A 144 8.89 -1.52 1.47
C CYS A 144 10.15 -2.17 2.07
N ALA A 145 10.70 -3.22 1.46
CA ALA A 145 11.92 -3.86 1.94
C ALA A 145 13.15 -2.94 1.80
N LYS A 146 13.35 -2.32 0.63
CA LYS A 146 14.51 -1.47 0.30
C LYS A 146 14.58 -0.20 1.16
N ARG A 147 13.44 0.34 1.58
CA ARG A 147 13.36 1.47 2.54
C ARG A 147 13.53 1.05 4.01
N GLY A 148 13.84 -0.22 4.27
CA GLY A 148 14.02 -0.74 5.63
C GLY A 148 12.70 -1.06 6.35
N GLY A 149 11.63 -1.37 5.62
CA GLY A 149 10.32 -1.77 6.15
C GLY A 149 10.18 -3.26 6.44
N CYS A 150 9.00 -3.68 6.92
CA CYS A 150 8.80 -5.06 7.40
C CYS A 150 8.80 -6.13 6.30
N CYS A 151 8.65 -5.77 5.01
CA CYS A 151 8.67 -6.75 3.92
C CYS A 151 10.05 -7.41 3.71
N GLY A 152 11.12 -6.76 4.13
CA GLY A 152 12.48 -7.34 4.13
C GLY A 152 12.84 -8.07 5.43
N ARG A 153 11.89 -8.29 6.33
CA ARG A 153 12.12 -8.86 7.67
C ARG A 153 11.20 -10.02 7.99
N GLN A 154 11.55 -10.78 9.02
CA GLN A 154 10.74 -11.90 9.52
C GLN A 154 9.43 -11.46 10.17
N CYS A 155 9.36 -10.25 10.75
CA CYS A 155 8.16 -9.78 11.46
C CYS A 155 6.93 -9.65 10.55
N LYS A 156 7.11 -9.28 9.27
CA LYS A 156 6.06 -9.17 8.25
C LYS A 156 4.76 -8.49 8.71
N CYS A 157 4.85 -7.46 9.55
CA CYS A 157 3.68 -6.78 10.10
C CYS A 157 2.75 -6.18 9.03
N CYS A 158 3.30 -5.82 7.85
CA CYS A 158 2.46 -5.32 6.75
C CYS A 158 1.61 -6.45 6.08
N GLU A 159 1.83 -7.74 6.39
CA GLU A 159 1.00 -8.88 5.94
C GLU A 159 -0.12 -9.24 6.95
N ASN A 160 0.09 -8.96 8.24
CA ASN A 160 -0.83 -9.32 9.33
C ASN A 160 -1.09 -8.11 10.25
N PRO A 161 -1.84 -7.10 9.78
CA PRO A 161 -2.20 -5.95 10.61
C PRO A 161 -3.15 -6.36 11.76
N PRO A 162 -2.95 -5.82 12.98
CA PRO A 162 -3.62 -6.31 14.19
C PRO A 162 -5.06 -5.82 14.36
N ASP A 163 -5.48 -4.78 13.63
CA ASP A 163 -6.80 -4.14 13.82
C ASP A 163 -7.72 -4.38 12.62
N SER A 164 -8.68 -5.29 12.80
CA SER A 164 -9.70 -5.61 11.80
C SER A 164 -10.78 -4.54 11.65
N TYR A 165 -10.86 -3.54 12.54
CA TYR A 165 -11.75 -2.39 12.37
C TYR A 165 -11.13 -1.31 11.47
N ARG A 166 -9.82 -1.40 11.21
CA ARG A 166 -9.06 -0.45 10.38
C ARG A 166 -8.64 -1.03 9.02
N ILE A 167 -9.49 -1.85 8.39
CA ILE A 167 -9.17 -2.56 7.12
C ILE A 167 -8.68 -1.61 6.02
N LYS A 168 -9.28 -0.42 5.89
CA LYS A 168 -8.84 0.57 4.89
C LYS A 168 -7.46 1.19 5.17
N GLY A 169 -6.94 1.02 6.38
CA GLY A 169 -5.57 1.38 6.75
C GLY A 169 -4.56 0.24 6.58
N TRP A 170 -4.97 -0.91 6.04
CA TRP A 170 -4.04 -1.99 5.75
C TRP A 170 -3.18 -1.64 4.54
N GLY A 171 -1.87 -1.83 4.68
CA GLY A 171 -0.92 -1.43 3.65
C GLY A 171 0.52 -1.65 4.07
N HIS A 172 1.44 -1.24 3.20
CA HIS A 172 2.87 -1.30 3.49
C HIS A 172 3.29 -0.30 4.56
N CYS A 173 4.46 -0.57 5.13
CA CYS A 173 4.94 0.13 6.29
C CYS A 173 5.29 1.60 5.96
N THR A 174 4.71 2.52 6.72
CA THR A 174 4.94 3.98 6.67
C THR A 174 5.88 4.39 7.80
N ILE A 175 6.25 5.67 7.89
CA ILE A 175 7.08 6.18 9.00
C ILE A 175 6.47 5.89 10.38
N GLU A 176 5.15 5.69 10.45
CA GLU A 176 4.38 5.43 11.68
C GLU A 176 4.37 3.96 12.11
N CYS A 177 4.97 3.05 11.33
CA CYS A 177 5.00 1.63 11.68
C CYS A 177 5.80 1.38 12.97
N ALA A 178 5.14 0.92 14.03
CA ALA A 178 5.76 0.65 15.33
C ALA A 178 6.91 -0.35 15.28
N CYS A 179 6.80 -1.40 14.46
CA CYS A 179 7.89 -2.35 14.27
C CYS A 179 9.11 -1.68 13.60
N CYS A 180 8.89 -0.84 12.58
CA CYS A 180 9.99 -0.14 11.91
C CYS A 180 10.62 0.90 12.82
N TYR A 181 9.81 1.65 13.59
CA TYR A 181 10.29 2.59 14.59
C TYR A 181 11.19 1.89 15.62
N ARG A 182 10.70 0.81 16.24
CA ARG A 182 11.46 0.06 17.25
C ARG A 182 12.73 -0.57 16.67
N ARG A 183 12.68 -1.09 15.44
CA ARG A 183 13.85 -1.65 14.77
C ARG A 183 14.92 -0.59 14.47
N ARG A 184 14.49 0.61 14.07
CA ARG A 184 15.40 1.72 13.80
C ARG A 184 15.99 2.29 15.09
N GLY A 185 15.25 2.26 16.20
CA GLY A 185 15.73 2.69 17.52
C GLY A 185 15.68 4.20 17.74
N PHE A 186 15.20 4.98 16.76
CA PHE A 186 15.06 6.43 16.86
C PHE A 186 13.91 6.97 16.01
N LYS A 187 13.44 8.16 16.38
CA LYS A 187 12.42 8.92 15.66
C LYS A 187 13.07 9.69 14.50
N LEU A 188 12.40 9.71 13.35
CA LEU A 188 12.80 10.58 12.23
C LEU A 188 12.24 11.98 12.48
N GLU A 189 13.07 12.89 12.96
CA GLU A 189 12.64 14.25 13.30
C GLU A 189 12.71 15.19 12.12
N ASP A 190 13.76 15.09 11.30
CA ASP A 190 13.94 15.93 10.13
C ASP A 190 13.23 15.37 8.88
N GLU A 191 12.87 16.29 7.99
CA GLU A 191 12.14 15.96 6.77
C GLU A 191 12.99 15.16 5.76
N LYS A 192 14.33 15.26 5.81
CA LYS A 192 15.21 14.56 4.87
C LYS A 192 15.18 13.05 5.17
N ASP A 193 15.33 12.69 6.43
CA ASP A 193 15.28 11.32 6.92
C ASP A 193 13.89 10.70 6.76
N GLN A 194 12.82 11.49 6.98
CA GLN A 194 11.46 11.06 6.67
C GLN A 194 11.28 10.74 5.18
N LYS A 195 11.85 11.56 4.27
CA LYS A 195 11.81 11.31 2.83
C LYS A 195 12.66 10.10 2.41
N LEU A 196 13.74 9.78 3.12
CA LEU A 196 14.51 8.56 2.87
C LEU A 196 13.68 7.31 3.20
N PHE A 197 12.94 7.32 4.33
CA PHE A 197 12.08 6.20 4.70
C PHE A 197 10.77 6.16 3.92
N GLN A 198 10.21 7.31 3.54
CA GLN A 198 8.95 7.40 2.80
C GLN A 198 9.04 8.50 1.74
N PRO A 199 9.62 8.19 0.57
CA PRO A 199 9.81 9.18 -0.48
C PRO A 199 8.49 9.79 -0.95
N LYS A 200 8.56 11.06 -1.36
CA LYS A 200 7.39 11.84 -1.79
C LYS A 200 6.79 11.21 -3.05
N PHE A 201 5.49 10.97 -3.00
CA PHE A 201 4.69 10.58 -4.16
C PHE A 201 3.99 11.80 -4.74
N ASP A 202 4.29 12.12 -6.00
CA ASP A 202 3.60 13.13 -6.79
C ASP A 202 3.53 12.70 -8.26
N VAL A 203 2.32 12.37 -8.73
CA VAL A 203 2.01 12.15 -10.15
C VAL A 203 1.15 13.27 -10.74
N SER A 204 0.73 14.23 -9.93
CA SER A 204 -0.10 15.36 -10.36
C SER A 204 0.68 16.47 -11.05
N SER A 205 2.00 16.47 -10.91
CA SER A 205 2.92 17.47 -11.46
C SER A 205 3.89 16.82 -12.45
N LEU A 206 4.13 17.48 -13.58
CA LEU A 206 5.13 17.05 -14.58
C LEU A 206 6.44 17.85 -14.41
N PRO A 207 7.62 17.24 -14.66
CA PRO A 207 7.83 15.82 -14.92
C PRO A 207 7.63 14.96 -13.66
N MET A 208 7.05 13.76 -13.82
CA MET A 208 6.91 12.79 -12.74
C MET A 208 8.26 12.11 -12.46
N THR A 209 8.58 11.87 -11.19
CA THR A 209 9.77 11.07 -10.83
C THR A 209 9.55 9.60 -11.14
N GLU A 210 10.63 8.85 -11.37
CA GLU A 210 10.56 7.39 -11.59
C GLU A 210 9.88 6.67 -10.42
N TYR A 211 10.13 7.13 -9.20
CA TYR A 211 9.48 6.62 -7.99
C TYR A 211 7.96 6.84 -8.03
N SER A 212 7.51 8.05 -8.39
CA SER A 212 6.08 8.37 -8.51
C SER A 212 5.40 7.52 -9.58
N VAL A 213 6.05 7.37 -10.75
CA VAL A 213 5.54 6.51 -11.84
C VAL A 213 5.43 5.06 -11.38
N SER A 214 6.42 4.57 -10.62
CA SER A 214 6.44 3.19 -10.13
C SER A 214 5.37 2.95 -9.06
N ILE A 215 5.20 3.86 -8.09
CA ILE A 215 4.08 3.79 -7.13
C ILE A 215 2.75 3.78 -7.86
N PHE A 216 2.55 4.68 -8.83
CA PHE A 216 1.31 4.72 -9.61
C PHE A 216 1.05 3.38 -10.30
N ARG A 217 2.04 2.83 -11.01
CA ARG A 217 1.87 1.54 -11.69
C ARG A 217 1.56 0.42 -10.72
N ALA A 218 2.21 0.41 -9.57
CA ALA A 218 2.04 -0.62 -8.55
C ALA A 218 0.68 -0.53 -7.85
N TYR A 219 0.21 0.68 -7.51
CA TYR A 219 -1.09 0.92 -6.88
C TYR A 219 -2.27 0.77 -7.86
N ILE A 220 -2.08 1.02 -9.15
CA ILE A 220 -3.18 0.97 -10.13
C ILE A 220 -3.27 -0.41 -10.80
N TRP A 221 -2.14 -0.94 -11.28
CA TRP A 221 -2.13 -2.14 -12.12
C TRP A 221 -1.79 -3.41 -11.34
N ALA A 222 -0.84 -3.33 -10.39
CA ALA A 222 -0.28 -4.48 -9.66
C ALA A 222 0.12 -5.66 -10.59
N LEU A 223 0.67 -5.34 -11.75
CA LEU A 223 1.14 -6.32 -12.74
C LEU A 223 2.61 -6.71 -12.53
N GLU A 224 3.35 -5.84 -11.82
CA GLU A 224 4.77 -5.95 -11.50
C GLU A 224 4.96 -6.42 -10.06
#